data_AF-A0A952FZ74-F1
#
_entry.id   AF-A0A952FZ74-F1
#
_cell.length_a   1.000
_cell.length_b   1.000
_cell.length_c   1.000
_cell.angle_alpha   90.00
_cell.angle_beta   90.00
_cell.angle_gamma   90.00
#
_symmetry.space_group_name_H-M   'P 1'
#
loop_
_entity.id
_entity.type
_entity.pdbx_description
1 polymer ?
#
loop_
_entity_poly.entity_id
_entity_poly.type
_entity_poly.pdbx_seq_one_letter_code
_entity_poly.pdbx_strand_id
1 'polypeptide(L)'
;MSVATAVTTTTGSAAPHLLAHQATLALNSGDTAWMIVATALVLFMTLPGVALFYGGMVRKKNLLSTLAQSVAVTVVASIIWILIGYSLSFGVAAGKANDFIGGFDAALLHGVRLDTAY
;
A
#
# COMPACT_ATOMS: atom_id res chain seq x y z
N MET A 1 7.99 -25.58 55.37
CA MET A 1 7.19 -25.92 54.18
C MET A 1 6.78 -24.63 53.51
N SER A 2 7.39 -24.39 52.34
CA SER A 2 7.16 -23.29 51.40
C SER A 2 5.74 -23.28 50.84
N VAL A 3 5.15 -22.10 50.62
CA VAL A 3 4.53 -21.79 49.32
C VAL A 3 4.83 -20.32 49.00
N ALA A 4 5.75 -20.12 48.07
CA ALA A 4 6.08 -18.82 47.49
C ALA A 4 4.96 -18.37 46.54
N THR A 5 4.49 -17.14 46.73
CA THR A 5 3.60 -16.43 45.81
C THR A 5 4.36 -16.16 44.51
N ALA A 6 4.07 -16.92 43.45
CA ALA A 6 4.60 -16.64 42.12
C ALA A 6 3.95 -15.36 41.59
N VAL A 7 4.67 -14.25 41.65
CA VAL A 7 4.44 -13.09 40.78
C VAL A 7 4.72 -13.58 39.36
N THR A 8 3.67 -13.84 38.60
CA THR A 8 3.75 -14.02 37.16
C THR A 8 4.23 -12.70 36.57
N THR A 9 5.54 -12.57 36.39
CA THR A 9 6.14 -11.59 35.50
C THR A 9 5.49 -11.76 34.14
N THR A 10 4.63 -10.81 33.76
CA THR A 10 4.23 -10.61 32.37
C THR A 10 5.49 -10.27 31.59
N THR A 11 6.15 -11.28 31.04
CA THR A 11 7.17 -11.11 30.01
C THR A 11 6.53 -10.27 28.93
N GLY A 12 6.99 -9.02 28.82
CA GLY A 12 6.56 -8.09 27.78
C GLY A 12 6.70 -8.79 26.44
N SER A 13 5.57 -9.03 25.78
CA SER A 13 5.56 -9.28 24.36
C SER A 13 6.22 -8.04 23.76
N ALA A 14 7.44 -8.19 23.24
CA ALA A 14 8.10 -7.11 22.51
C ALA A 14 7.10 -6.68 21.44
N ALA A 15 6.53 -5.48 21.61
CA ALA A 15 5.63 -4.91 20.64
C ALA A 15 6.34 -5.03 19.29
N PRO A 16 5.66 -5.51 18.22
CA PRO A 16 6.25 -5.44 16.90
C PRO A 16 6.74 -4.01 16.70
N HIS A 17 7.90 -3.84 16.06
CA HIS A 17 8.43 -2.52 15.73
C HIS A 17 7.54 -1.89 14.65
N LEU A 18 6.34 -1.50 15.04
CA LEU A 18 5.38 -0.85 14.17
C LEU A 18 5.87 0.56 13.94
N LEU A 19 5.90 0.97 12.68
CA LEU A 19 6.00 2.40 12.39
C LEU A 19 4.79 3.11 13.01
N ALA A 20 4.92 4.40 13.32
CA ALA A 20 3.86 5.15 14.01
C ALA A 20 2.51 5.17 13.25
N HIS A 21 2.52 4.85 11.96
CA HIS A 21 1.35 4.72 11.09
C HIS A 21 0.78 3.29 10.99
N GLN A 22 1.35 2.31 11.68
CA GLN A 22 0.95 0.91 11.58
C GLN A 22 0.23 0.41 12.84
N ALA A 23 -0.81 -0.39 12.64
CA ALA A 23 -1.49 -1.13 13.70
C ALA A 23 -1.20 -2.64 13.59
N THR A 24 -1.43 -3.39 14.66
CA THR A 24 -1.34 -4.85 14.61
C THR A 24 -2.44 -5.41 13.69
N LEU A 25 -2.06 -6.13 12.64
CA LEU A 25 -3.01 -6.64 11.65
C LEU A 25 -3.70 -7.91 12.16
N ALA A 26 -5.03 -7.86 12.29
CA ALA A 26 -5.87 -9.05 12.40
C ALA A 26 -6.34 -9.45 11.00
N LEU A 27 -5.65 -10.40 10.37
CA LEU A 27 -5.99 -10.86 9.02
C LEU A 27 -7.29 -11.67 9.01
N ASN A 28 -8.32 -11.13 8.38
CA ASN A 28 -9.51 -11.86 7.98
C ASN A 28 -9.39 -12.28 6.51
N SER A 29 -9.61 -13.57 6.21
CA SER A 29 -9.48 -14.11 4.85
C SER A 29 -10.52 -13.54 3.87
N GLY A 30 -11.74 -13.27 4.35
CA GLY A 30 -12.81 -12.64 3.56
C GLY A 30 -12.47 -11.20 3.18
N ASP A 31 -12.03 -10.40 4.16
CA ASP A 31 -11.66 -9.00 3.92
C ASP A 31 -10.44 -8.90 3.01
N THR A 32 -9.45 -9.79 3.20
CA THR A 32 -8.26 -9.85 2.35
C THR A 32 -8.62 -10.24 0.92
N ALA A 33 -9.46 -11.26 0.74
CA ALA A 33 -9.91 -11.68 -0.59
C ALA A 33 -10.66 -10.54 -1.29
N TRP A 34 -11.53 -9.82 -0.56
CA TRP A 34 -12.22 -8.67 -1.11
C TRP A 34 -11.28 -7.54 -1.49
N MET A 35 -10.30 -7.19 -0.65
CA MET A 35 -9.32 -6.14 -0.95
C MET A 35 -8.48 -6.45 -2.20
N ILE A 36 -8.08 -7.72 -2.39
CA ILE A 36 -7.36 -8.13 -3.60
C ILE A 36 -8.27 -8.03 -4.84
N VAL A 37 -9.53 -8.48 -4.75
CA VAL A 37 -10.50 -8.36 -5.85
C VAL A 37 -10.79 -6.90 -6.18
N ALA A 38 -11.03 -6.05 -5.18
CA ALA A 38 -11.26 -4.63 -5.37
C ALA A 38 -10.06 -3.94 -6.03
N THR A 39 -8.83 -4.26 -5.60
CA THR A 39 -7.60 -3.74 -6.21
C THR A 39 -7.47 -4.19 -7.67
N ALA A 40 -7.80 -5.46 -7.97
CA ALA A 40 -7.80 -5.97 -9.34
C ALA A 40 -8.84 -5.26 -10.22
N LEU A 41 -10.04 -4.95 -9.69
CA LEU A 41 -11.06 -4.18 -10.40
C LEU A 41 -10.59 -2.75 -10.71
N VAL A 42 -9.89 -2.09 -9.78
CA VAL A 42 -9.29 -0.76 -10.01
C VAL A 42 -8.21 -0.82 -11.09
N LEU A 43 -7.34 -1.83 -11.06
CA LEU A 43 -6.35 -2.04 -12.13
C LEU A 43 -7.03 -2.30 -13.48
N PHE A 44 -8.16 -3.01 -13.49
CA PHE A 44 -8.95 -3.26 -14.69
C PHE A 44 -9.53 -1.98 -15.31
N MET A 45 -9.81 -0.95 -14.49
CA MET A 45 -10.20 0.37 -15.00
C MET A 45 -9.08 1.01 -15.83
N THR A 46 -7.82 0.81 -15.45
CA THR A 46 -6.66 1.40 -16.15
C THR A 46 -6.26 0.55 -17.35
N LEU A 47 -6.19 -0.77 -17.18
CA LEU A 47 -5.88 -1.76 -18.21
C LEU A 47 -6.96 -2.85 -18.22
N PRO A 48 -7.87 -2.92 -19.22
CA PRO A 48 -7.89 -2.22 -20.49
C PRO A 48 -8.82 -0.98 -20.55
N GLY A 49 -9.50 -0.61 -19.45
CA GLY A 49 -10.61 0.36 -19.47
C GLY A 49 -10.28 1.72 -20.11
N VAL A 50 -9.33 2.45 -19.52
CA VAL A 50 -8.83 3.74 -20.02
C VAL A 50 -8.19 3.58 -21.40
N ALA A 51 -7.36 2.54 -21.59
CA ALA A 51 -6.66 2.29 -22.84
C ALA A 51 -7.63 2.13 -24.04
N LEU A 52 -8.69 1.34 -23.89
CA LEU A 52 -9.69 1.11 -24.93
C LEU A 52 -10.64 2.30 -25.11
N PHE A 53 -11.01 2.97 -24.01
CA PHE A 53 -11.87 4.15 -24.07
C PHE A 53 -11.19 5.31 -24.82
N TYR A 54 -9.97 5.67 -24.41
CA TYR A 54 -9.20 6.73 -25.09
C TYR A 54 -8.66 6.27 -26.45
N GLY A 55 -8.35 4.98 -26.61
CA GLY A 55 -8.04 4.37 -27.90
C GLY A 55 -9.19 4.50 -28.91
N GLY A 56 -10.43 4.31 -28.48
CA GLY A 56 -11.62 4.42 -29.33
C GLY A 56 -11.95 5.83 -29.81
N MET A 57 -11.50 6.86 -29.08
CA MET A 57 -11.71 8.27 -29.45
C MET A 57 -10.61 8.84 -30.35
N VAL A 58 -9.48 8.13 -30.53
CA VAL A 58 -8.39 8.58 -31.39
C VAL A 58 -8.48 7.98 -32.80
N ARG A 59 -7.90 8.69 -33.77
CA ARG A 59 -7.80 8.20 -35.16
C ARG A 59 -7.08 6.85 -35.18
N LYS A 60 -7.53 5.92 -36.05
CA LYS A 60 -6.96 4.56 -36.17
C LYS A 60 -5.43 4.51 -36.28
N LYS A 61 -4.82 5.50 -36.94
CA LYS A 61 -3.36 5.63 -37.07
C LYS A 61 -2.62 5.87 -35.74
N ASN A 62 -3.30 6.39 -34.72
CA ASN A 62 -2.74 6.71 -33.40
C ASN A 62 -3.17 5.71 -32.32
N LEU A 63 -4.08 4.78 -32.62
CA LEU A 63 -4.60 3.78 -31.67
C LEU A 63 -3.46 3.02 -30.97
N LEU A 64 -2.50 2.51 -31.75
CA LEU A 64 -1.39 1.72 -31.22
C LEU A 64 -0.52 2.54 -30.25
N SER A 65 -0.30 3.83 -30.56
CA SER A 65 0.46 4.73 -29.70
C SER A 65 -0.28 5.04 -28.39
N THR A 66 -1.59 5.25 -28.44
CA THR A 66 -2.40 5.53 -27.23
C THR A 66 -2.46 4.32 -26.31
N LEU A 67 -2.61 3.10 -26.86
CA LEU A 67 -2.57 1.86 -26.08
C LEU A 67 -1.20 1.64 -25.43
N ALA A 68 -0.12 1.81 -26.19
CA ALA A 68 1.25 1.67 -25.68
C ALA A 68 1.56 2.69 -24.57
N GLN A 69 1.11 3.95 -24.73
CA GLN A 69 1.31 4.99 -23.73
C GLN A 69 0.51 4.70 -22.45
N SER A 70 -0.72 4.17 -22.55
CA SER A 70 -1.52 3.78 -21.38
C SER A 70 -0.82 2.68 -20.57
N VAL A 71 -0.21 1.69 -21.23
CA VAL A 71 0.58 0.64 -20.55
C VAL A 71 1.84 1.25 -19.92
N ALA A 72 2.57 2.08 -20.66
CA ALA A 72 3.79 2.73 -20.16
C ALA A 72 3.52 3.58 -18.91
N VAL A 73 2.45 4.39 -18.91
CA VAL A 73 2.05 5.19 -17.74
C VAL A 73 1.68 4.31 -16.56
N THR A 74 0.97 3.21 -16.78
CA THR A 74 0.62 2.26 -15.70
C THR A 74 1.88 1.67 -15.05
N VAL A 75 2.87 1.27 -15.84
CA VAL A 75 4.15 0.75 -15.32
C VAL A 75 4.92 1.83 -14.55
N VAL A 76 5.05 3.04 -15.12
CA VAL A 76 5.77 4.15 -14.48
C VAL A 76 5.08 4.56 -13.17
N ALA A 77 3.75 4.65 -13.15
CA ALA A 77 2.98 4.97 -11.95
C ALA A 77 3.18 3.91 -10.86
N SER A 78 3.14 2.62 -11.20
CA SER A 78 3.41 1.53 -10.25
C SER A 78 4.82 1.59 -9.66
N ILE A 79 5.82 1.93 -10.48
CA ILE A 79 7.20 2.09 -10.00
C ILE A 79 7.29 3.28 -9.03
N ILE A 80 6.78 4.45 -9.42
CA ILE A 80 6.79 5.65 -8.57
C ILE A 80 6.07 5.39 -7.24
N TRP A 81 4.96 4.65 -7.28
CA TRP A 81 4.19 4.24 -6.11
C TRP A 81 5.04 3.46 -5.11
N ILE A 82 5.76 2.43 -5.58
CA ILE A 82 6.62 1.61 -4.71
C ILE A 82 7.81 2.40 -4.19
N LEU A 83 8.43 3.24 -5.03
CA LEU A 83 9.62 3.99 -4.65
C LEU A 83 9.34 5.02 -3.54
N ILE A 84 8.36 5.89 -3.78
CA ILE A 84 8.09 7.05 -2.92
C ILE A 84 6.60 7.36 -2.72
N GLY A 85 5.73 6.99 -3.65
CA GLY A 85 4.30 7.36 -3.57
C GLY A 85 3.61 6.77 -2.35
N TYR A 86 3.91 5.51 -2.03
CA TYR A 86 3.44 4.85 -0.83
C TYR A 86 3.80 5.63 0.44
N SER A 87 5.07 5.99 0.56
CA SER A 87 5.63 6.69 1.72
C SER A 87 5.08 8.10 1.87
N LEU A 88 4.93 8.84 0.77
CA LEU A 88 4.39 10.20 0.81
C LEU A 88 2.89 10.25 1.11
N SER A 89 2.15 9.17 0.86
CA SER A 89 0.71 9.09 1.16
C SER A 89 0.40 8.51 2.54
N PHE A 90 1.18 7.52 3.01
CA PHE A 90 0.89 6.78 4.24
C PHE A 90 2.02 6.83 5.29
N GLY A 91 3.17 7.40 4.95
CA GLY A 91 4.29 7.60 5.85
C GLY A 91 4.11 8.81 6.76
N VAL A 92 4.88 8.87 7.84
CA VAL A 92 4.75 9.91 8.86
C VAL A 92 5.82 11.00 8.67
N ALA A 93 5.38 12.22 8.39
CA ALA A 93 6.25 13.40 8.40
C ALA A 93 6.31 14.05 9.78
N ALA A 94 7.42 14.71 10.09
CA ALA A 94 7.57 15.43 11.35
C ALA A 94 6.72 16.72 11.36
N GLY A 95 5.86 16.86 12.38
CA GLY A 95 5.08 18.08 12.64
C GLY A 95 3.85 18.26 11.75
N LYS A 96 3.37 19.51 11.62
CA LYS A 96 2.13 19.85 10.90
C LYS A 96 2.19 19.61 9.38
N ALA A 97 3.37 19.29 8.85
CA ALA A 97 3.53 18.92 7.44
C ALA A 97 2.81 17.61 7.10
N ASN A 98 2.63 16.72 8.08
CA ASN A 98 1.94 15.44 7.91
C ASN A 98 0.48 15.57 7.46
N ASP A 99 -0.15 16.72 7.70
CA ASP A 99 -1.52 17.00 7.24
C ASP A 99 -1.59 17.19 5.71
N PHE A 100 -0.46 17.49 5.07
CA PHE A 100 -0.37 17.78 3.64
C PHE A 100 0.48 16.76 2.88
N ILE A 101 1.57 16.28 3.47
CA ILE A 101 2.50 15.35 2.85
C ILE A 101 3.12 14.42 3.90
N GLY A 102 3.13 13.13 3.61
CA GLY A 102 3.77 12.11 4.45
C GLY A 102 5.29 12.16 4.41
N GLY A 103 5.91 11.21 5.10
CA GLY A 103 7.35 11.08 5.25
C GLY A 103 8.04 10.25 4.16
N PHE A 104 9.33 9.96 4.40
CA PHE A 104 10.10 8.97 3.62
C PHE A 104 10.41 7.71 4.46
N ASP A 105 9.77 7.54 5.61
CA ASP A 105 9.96 6.43 6.56
C ASP A 105 9.59 5.06 5.97
N ALA A 106 8.59 5.03 5.08
CA ALA A 106 8.13 3.83 4.37
C ALA A 106 8.58 3.81 2.89
N ALA A 107 9.65 4.52 2.53
CA ALA A 107 10.17 4.50 1.15
C ALA A 107 10.58 3.07 0.77
N LEU A 108 10.38 2.67 -0.48
CA LEU A 108 10.60 1.28 -0.96
C LEU A 108 9.80 0.22 -0.17
N LEU A 109 8.67 0.58 0.44
CA LEU A 109 7.88 -0.29 1.34
C LEU A 109 8.71 -0.78 2.54
N HIS A 110 9.68 0.02 2.99
CA HIS A 110 10.51 -0.31 4.14
C HIS A 110 9.65 -0.41 5.41
N GLY A 111 9.72 -1.56 6.11
CA GLY A 111 8.95 -1.83 7.33
C GLY A 111 7.52 -2.32 7.12
N VAL A 112 7.11 -2.59 5.87
CA VAL A 112 5.79 -3.14 5.55
C VAL A 112 5.85 -4.66 5.61
N ARG A 113 5.14 -5.26 6.57
CA ARG A 113 5.16 -6.70 6.83
C ARG A 113 3.74 -7.29 6.88
N LEU A 114 3.64 -8.61 6.84
CA LEU A 114 2.36 -9.33 6.87
C LEU A 114 1.60 -9.17 8.20
N ASP A 115 2.32 -8.85 9.27
CA ASP A 115 1.79 -8.62 10.62
C ASP A 115 1.44 -7.16 10.90
N THR A 116 1.77 -6.25 9.98
CA THR A 116 1.56 -4.81 10.13
C THR A 116 0.42 -4.37 9.23
N ALA A 117 -0.62 -3.81 9.85
CA ALA A 117 -1.69 -3.14 9.17
C ALA A 117 -1.26 -1.70 8.88
N TYR A 118 -1.82 -1.14 7.84
CA TYR A 118 -2.09 0.29 7.80
C TYR A 118 -3.41 0.54 8.52
#